data_AF-A0A434FA50-F1
#
_entry.id   AF-A0A434FA50-F1
#
_cell.length_a   1.000
_cell.length_b   1.000
_cell.length_c   1.000
_cell.angle_alpha   90.00
_cell.angle_beta   90.00
_cell.angle_gamma   90.00
#
_symmetry.space_group_name_H-M   'P 1'
#
loop_
_entity.id
_entity.type
_entity.pdbx_description
1 polymer ?
#
loop_
_entity_poly.entity_id
_entity_poly.type
_entity_poly.pdbx_seq_one_letter_code
_entity_poly.pdbx_strand_id
1 'polypeptide(L)'
;FAALHGASSTTFGEPGVLVGLGPLGLSYILRAGGRGYFRRGAAAPHIEAGELEVVEGAPEFTYPAYAVYPEAGEARADIQEALRGLKEVVK
;
A
#
# COMPACT_ATOMS: atom_id res chain seq x y z
N PHE A 1 -2.53 6.57 -3.99
CA PHE A 1 -2.95 5.49 -4.89
C PHE A 1 -3.81 6.05 -6.02
N ALA A 2 -5.06 6.49 -5.76
CA ALA A 2 -5.93 7.09 -6.78
C ALA A 2 -5.27 8.24 -7.59
N ALA A 3 -4.55 9.15 -6.92
CA ALA A 3 -3.82 10.25 -7.58
C ALA A 3 -2.64 9.80 -8.46
N LEU A 4 -1.98 8.68 -8.14
CA LEU A 4 -0.90 8.11 -8.96
C LEU A 4 -1.44 7.21 -10.08
N HIS A 5 -2.64 6.64 -9.90
CA HIS A 5 -3.31 5.76 -10.88
C HIS A 5 -4.13 6.48 -11.93
N GLY A 6 -4.65 7.68 -11.63
CA GLY A 6 -5.40 8.46 -12.62
C GLY A 6 -4.61 8.67 -13.91
N ALA A 7 -3.27 8.77 -13.81
CA ALA A 7 -2.37 8.97 -14.95
C ALA A 7 -2.06 7.70 -15.77
N SER A 8 -2.30 6.48 -15.24
CA SER A 8 -2.04 5.20 -15.93
C SER A 8 -3.31 4.39 -16.23
N SER A 9 -4.49 5.00 -16.05
CA SER A 9 -5.79 4.31 -16.14
C SER A 9 -6.24 3.94 -17.55
N THR A 10 -5.44 4.17 -18.59
CA THR A 10 -5.86 3.90 -19.98
C THR A 10 -6.03 2.42 -20.31
N THR A 11 -5.57 1.49 -19.46
CA THR A 11 -5.66 0.03 -19.68
C THR A 11 -6.87 -0.63 -19.03
N PHE A 12 -7.49 -0.01 -18.01
CA PHE A 12 -8.58 -0.63 -17.24
C PHE A 12 -9.78 0.31 -17.18
N GLY A 13 -10.96 -0.15 -17.61
CA GLY A 13 -12.21 0.62 -17.53
C GLY A 13 -12.55 1.05 -16.11
N GLU A 14 -13.54 1.94 -15.95
CA GLU A 14 -13.93 2.44 -14.64
C GLU A 14 -14.22 1.30 -13.66
N PRO A 15 -13.70 1.37 -12.42
CA PRO A 15 -13.92 0.31 -11.44
C PRO A 15 -15.39 0.28 -11.05
N GLY A 16 -15.99 -0.92 -11.06
CA GLY A 16 -17.38 -1.10 -10.60
C GLY A 16 -17.60 -0.79 -9.12
N VAL A 17 -16.53 -0.69 -8.33
CA VAL A 17 -16.55 -0.33 -6.90
C VAL A 17 -15.34 0.53 -6.57
N LEU A 18 -15.56 1.67 -5.90
CA LEU A 18 -14.51 2.55 -5.38
C LEU A 18 -14.50 2.54 -3.85
N VAL A 19 -13.34 2.24 -3.25
CA VAL A 19 -13.15 2.24 -1.79
C VAL A 19 -11.90 3.04 -1.43
N GLY A 20 -12.06 4.09 -0.62
CA GLY A 20 -10.95 4.94 -0.15
C GLY A 20 -10.09 4.31 0.95
N LEU A 21 -10.57 3.23 1.58
CA LEU A 21 -9.91 2.53 2.67
C LEU A 21 -9.39 1.16 2.21
N GLY A 22 -8.06 1.04 2.04
CA GLY A 22 -7.41 -0.18 1.55
C GLY A 22 -7.87 -1.50 2.22
N PRO A 23 -7.91 -1.58 3.57
CA PRO A 23 -8.42 -2.77 4.27
C PRO A 23 -9.84 -3.18 3.89
N LEU A 24 -10.74 -2.19 3.66
CA LEU A 24 -12.11 -2.47 3.25
C LEU A 24 -12.16 -3.02 1.82
N GLY A 25 -11.33 -2.49 0.91
CA GLY A 25 -11.21 -3.01 -0.45
C GLY A 25 -10.68 -4.44 -0.49
N LEU A 26 -9.69 -4.76 0.36
CA LEU A 26 -9.13 -6.11 0.47
C LEU A 26 -10.17 -7.10 1.00
N SER A 27 -10.85 -6.73 2.08
CA SER A 27 -11.95 -7.53 2.65
C SER A 27 -13.08 -7.76 1.66
N TYR A 28 -13.40 -6.77 0.82
CA TYR A 28 -14.39 -6.92 -0.25
C TYR A 28 -13.94 -7.99 -1.25
N ILE A 29 -12.72 -7.91 -1.79
CA ILE A 29 -12.24 -8.87 -2.81
C ILE A 29 -12.16 -10.29 -2.26
N LEU A 30 -11.72 -10.46 -1.01
CA LEU A 30 -11.68 -11.77 -0.36
C LEU A 30 -13.07 -12.42 -0.24
N ARG A 31 -14.16 -11.63 -0.17
CA ARG A 31 -15.52 -12.14 0.02
C ARG A 31 -16.35 -12.19 -1.25
N ALA A 32 -16.22 -11.19 -2.11
CA ALA A 32 -17.04 -11.00 -3.30
C ALA A 32 -16.28 -11.23 -4.62
N GLY A 33 -14.98 -11.52 -4.53
CA GLY A 33 -14.10 -11.63 -5.68
C GLY A 33 -13.78 -10.28 -6.32
N GLY A 34 -13.00 -10.33 -7.39
CA GLY A 34 -12.55 -9.16 -8.13
C GLY A 34 -11.03 -9.06 -8.19
N ARG A 35 -10.55 -7.92 -8.67
CA ARG A 35 -9.11 -7.61 -8.80
C ARG A 35 -8.88 -6.18 -8.36
N GLY A 36 -7.73 -5.93 -7.77
CA GLY A 36 -7.37 -4.61 -7.27
C GLY A 36 -5.91 -4.57 -6.86
N TYR A 37 -5.39 -3.36 -6.72
CA TYR A 37 -4.03 -3.13 -6.25
C TYR A 37 -4.05 -2.86 -4.75
N PHE A 38 -3.15 -3.54 -4.05
CA PHE A 38 -3.00 -3.43 -2.61
C PHE A 38 -1.54 -3.24 -2.24
N ARG A 39 -1.28 -2.73 -1.04
CA ARG A 39 0.08 -2.74 -0.50
C ARG A 39 0.53 -4.19 -0.36
N ARG A 40 1.72 -4.52 -0.87
CA ARG A 40 2.27 -5.88 -0.85
C ARG A 40 2.19 -6.53 0.53
N GLY A 41 2.59 -5.83 1.59
CA GLY A 41 2.53 -6.36 2.96
C GLY A 41 1.12 -6.69 3.46
N ALA A 42 0.07 -6.01 2.97
CA ALA A 42 -1.31 -6.33 3.33
C ALA A 42 -1.86 -7.53 2.55
N ALA A 43 -1.43 -7.73 1.31
CA ALA A 43 -1.88 -8.83 0.46
C ALA A 43 -1.04 -10.11 0.63
N ALA A 44 0.23 -10.01 1.06
CA ALA A 44 1.17 -11.12 1.12
C ALA A 44 0.63 -12.35 1.89
N PRO A 45 0.02 -12.22 3.08
CA PRO A 45 -0.51 -13.38 3.80
C PRO A 45 -1.60 -14.13 3.03
N HIS A 46 -2.43 -13.38 2.28
CA HIS A 46 -3.52 -13.94 1.48
C HIS A 46 -3.00 -14.58 0.18
N ILE A 47 -1.89 -14.07 -0.37
CA ILE A 47 -1.21 -14.69 -1.51
C ILE A 47 -0.54 -15.99 -1.08
N GLU A 48 0.15 -15.98 0.06
CA GLU A 48 0.78 -17.18 0.63
C GLU A 48 -0.24 -18.26 0.99
N ALA A 49 -1.43 -17.87 1.45
CA ALA A 49 -2.55 -18.77 1.73
C ALA A 49 -3.30 -19.25 0.47
N GLY A 50 -2.99 -18.71 -0.73
CA GLY A 50 -3.69 -19.04 -1.97
C GLY A 50 -5.10 -18.44 -2.09
N GLU A 51 -5.46 -17.50 -1.23
CA GLU A 51 -6.74 -16.76 -1.29
C GLU A 51 -6.71 -15.65 -2.35
N LEU A 52 -5.51 -15.15 -2.68
CA LEU A 52 -5.27 -14.17 -3.72
C LEU A 52 -4.13 -14.61 -4.64
N GLU A 53 -4.20 -14.17 -5.89
CA GLU A 53 -3.15 -14.39 -6.88
C GLU A 53 -2.67 -13.06 -7.46
N VAL A 54 -1.37 -12.99 -7.77
CA VAL A 54 -0.79 -11.83 -8.46
C VAL A 54 -1.16 -11.90 -9.94
N VAL A 55 -1.71 -10.82 -10.47
CA VAL A 55 -2.03 -10.72 -11.90
C VAL A 55 -0.74 -10.52 -12.69
N GLU A 56 -0.40 -11.47 -13.57
CA GLU A 56 0.78 -11.38 -14.43
C GLU A 56 0.72 -10.14 -15.34
N GLY A 57 1.86 -9.44 -15.45
CA GLY A 57 1.97 -8.21 -16.25
C GLY A 57 1.27 -6.99 -15.65
N ALA A 58 0.71 -7.07 -14.44
CA ALA A 58 0.14 -5.91 -13.77
C ALA A 58 1.26 -4.92 -13.38
N PRO A 59 1.08 -3.60 -13.65
CA PRO A 59 1.99 -2.57 -13.20
C PRO A 59 2.28 -2.61 -11.69
N GLU A 60 3.53 -2.38 -11.31
CA GLU A 60 3.91 -2.19 -9.91
C GLU A 60 4.09 -0.71 -9.58
N PHE A 61 3.77 -0.34 -8.34
CA PHE A 61 3.82 1.04 -7.89
C PHE A 61 4.57 1.13 -6.57
N THR A 62 5.51 2.07 -6.50
CA THR A 62 6.14 2.40 -5.23
C THR A 62 5.16 3.19 -4.37
N TYR A 63 4.95 2.74 -3.14
CA TYR A 63 4.13 3.44 -2.16
C TYR A 63 5.03 3.86 -0.98
N PRO A 64 5.66 5.05 -1.04
CA PRO A 64 6.60 5.48 -0.02
C PRO A 64 5.87 5.80 1.30
N ALA A 65 6.51 5.46 2.42
CA ALA A 65 6.12 5.91 3.75
C ALA A 65 7.08 7.01 4.21
N TYR A 66 6.53 8.09 4.74
CA TYR A 66 7.30 9.24 5.23
C TYR A 66 7.05 9.43 6.72
N ALA A 67 8.11 9.68 7.48
CA ALA A 67 8.00 10.19 8.84
C ALA A 67 7.96 11.72 8.80
N VAL A 68 6.93 12.32 9.39
CA VAL A 68 6.75 13.78 9.43
C VAL A 68 6.92 14.24 10.87
N TYR A 69 7.87 15.14 11.10
CA TYR A 69 8.18 15.72 12.40
C TYR A 69 8.62 17.19 12.23
N PRO A 70 8.49 18.04 13.27
CA PRO A 70 8.95 19.43 13.20
C PRO A 70 10.45 19.51 12.95
N GLU A 71 10.92 20.51 12.21
CA GLU A 71 12.35 20.72 11.93
C GLU A 71 13.21 20.78 13.20
N ALA A 72 12.69 21.41 14.26
CA ALA A 72 13.33 21.45 15.59
C ALA A 72 13.60 20.04 16.18
N GLY A 73 12.93 19.01 15.68
CA GLY A 73 13.14 17.61 16.04
C GLY A 73 14.45 17.01 15.51
N GLU A 74 15.14 17.65 14.56
CA GLU A 74 16.45 17.17 14.11
C GLU A 74 17.52 17.22 15.20
N ALA A 75 17.51 18.27 16.03
CA ALA A 75 18.43 18.41 17.14
C ALA A 75 18.10 17.50 18.35
N ARG A 76 16.95 16.82 18.31
CA ARG A 76 16.47 15.99 19.41
C ARG A 76 16.94 14.54 19.28
N ALA A 77 17.82 14.13 20.19
CA ALA A 77 18.43 12.80 20.19
C ALA A 77 17.40 11.66 20.25
N ASP A 78 16.33 11.81 21.03
CA ASP A 78 15.27 10.80 21.16
C ASP A 78 14.47 10.61 19.86
N ILE A 79 14.24 11.68 19.08
CA ILE A 79 13.60 11.57 17.77
C ILE A 79 14.52 10.84 16.79
N GLN A 80 15.82 11.15 16.79
CA GLN A 80 16.78 10.47 15.92
C GLN A 80 16.92 8.98 16.28
N GLU A 81 16.87 8.63 17.55
CA GLU A 81 16.85 7.25 18.03
C GLU A 81 15.59 6.52 17.56
N ALA A 82 14.41 7.13 17.73
CA ALA A 82 13.14 6.56 17.26
C ALA A 82 13.12 6.35 15.74
N LEU A 83 13.61 7.32 14.95
CA LEU A 83 13.70 7.22 13.50
C LEU A 83 14.69 6.12 13.06
N ARG A 84 15.81 5.97 13.76
CA ARG A 84 16.77 4.89 13.52
C ARG A 84 16.13 3.52 13.78
N GLY A 85 15.50 3.35 14.95
CA GLY A 85 14.80 2.12 15.29
C GLY A 85 13.70 1.79 14.27
N LEU A 86 12.93 2.78 13.83
CA LEU A 86 11.90 2.60 12.81
C LEU A 86 12.51 2.11 11.47
N LYS A 87 13.64 2.67 11.04
CA LYS A 87 14.33 2.25 9.81
C LYS A 87 14.90 0.83 9.89
N GLU A 88 15.26 0.37 11.09
CA GLU A 88 15.80 -0.98 11.29
C GLU A 88 14.72 -2.05 11.21
N VAL A 89 13.50 -1.75 11.67
CA VAL A 89 12.37 -2.71 11.67
C VAL A 89 11.55 -2.67 10.38
N VAL A 90 11.53 -1.55 9.67
CA VAL A 90 10.87 -1.42 8.36
C VAL A 90 11.86 -1.83 7.28
N LYS A 91 12.02 -3.15 7.08
CA LYS A 91 12.63 -3.76 5.89
C LYS A 91 11.56 -4.38 5.00
#